data_AF-A0A9E5LQR3-F1
#
_entry.id   AF-A0A9E5LQR3-F1
#
_cell.length_a   1.000
_cell.length_b   1.000
_cell.length_c   1.000
_cell.angle_alpha   90.00
_cell.angle_beta   90.00
_cell.angle_gamma   90.00
#
_symmetry.space_group_name_H-M   'P 1'
#
loop_
_entity.id
_entity.type
_entity.pdbx_description
1 polymer ?
#
loop_
_entity_poly.entity_id
_entity_poly.type
_entity_poly.pdbx_seq_one_letter_code
_entity_poly.pdbx_strand_id
1 'polypeptide(L)' 'VMAVTALLRSNPKPSDADIDAAVTNICRCGTFQEVRAAVHAAAKA' A
#
# COMPACT_ATOMS: atom_id res chain seq x y z
N VAL A 1 -7.16 2.00 3.27
CA VAL A 1 -6.80 3.40 3.65
C VAL A 1 -5.90 3.42 4.88
N MET A 2 -6.40 3.10 6.09
CA MET A 2 -5.62 3.23 7.34
C MET A 2 -4.25 2.53 7.34
N ALA A 3 -4.17 1.27 6.90
CA ALA A 3 -2.92 0.52 6.84
C ALA A 3 -1.87 1.19 5.92
N VAL A 4 -2.31 1.66 4.74
CA VAL A 4 -1.44 2.38 3.79
C VAL A 4 -0.97 3.70 4.38
N THR A 5 -1.85 4.45 5.05
CA THR A 5 -1.48 5.71 5.70
C THR A 5 -0.46 5.50 6.82
N ALA A 6 -0.62 4.45 7.62
CA ALA A 6 0.36 4.10 8.65
C ALA A 6 1.71 3.69 8.03
N LEU A 7 1.67 2.86 6.98
CA LEU A 7 2.86 2.44 6.24
C LEU A 7 3.63 3.64 5.67
N LEU A 8 2.97 4.56 4.96
CA LEU A 8 3.64 5.69 4.33
C LEU A 8 4.22 6.69 5.36
N ARG A 9 3.65 6.75 6.56
CA ARG A 9 4.21 7.57 7.66
C ARG A 9 5.50 6.98 8.22
N SER A 10 5.62 5.65 8.32
CA SER A 10 6.83 5.00 8.87
C SER A 10 7.87 4.67 7.80
N ASN A 11 7.42 4.36 6.59
CA ASN A 11 8.23 4.02 5.44
C ASN A 11 7.73 4.80 4.20
N PRO A 12 8.31 5.98 3.92
CA PRO A 12 7.87 6.84 2.82
C PRO A 12 8.21 6.29 1.42
N LYS A 13 9.03 5.23 1.32
CA LYS A 13 9.38 4.56 0.05
C LYS A 13 9.24 3.04 0.19
N PRO A 14 8.01 2.52 0.38
CA PRO A 14 7.80 1.10 0.61
C PRO A 14 8.05 0.30 -0.67
N SER A 15 8.61 -0.90 -0.50
CA SER A 15 8.66 -1.92 -1.56
C SER A 15 7.32 -2.66 -1.67
N ASP A 16 7.15 -3.45 -2.72
CA ASP A 16 5.97 -4.30 -2.85
C ASP A 16 5.83 -5.30 -1.71
N ALA A 17 6.94 -5.85 -1.22
CA ALA A 17 6.95 -6.75 -0.08
C ALA A 17 6.50 -6.04 1.21
N ASP A 18 6.89 -4.78 1.40
CA ASP A 18 6.44 -3.98 2.55
C ASP A 18 4.93 -3.71 2.48
N ILE A 19 4.40 -3.43 1.29
CA ILE A 19 2.96 -3.23 1.06
C ILE A 19 2.19 -4.52 1.38
N ASP A 20 2.68 -5.67 0.93
CA ASP A 20 2.04 -6.97 1.20
C ASP A 20 2.08 -7.35 2.68
N ALA A 21 3.17 -7.03 3.37
CA ALA A 21 3.30 -7.27 4.80
C ALA A 21 2.42 -6.33 5.65
N ALA A 22 2.27 -5.07 5.24
CA ALA A 22 1.53 -4.06 6.00
C ALA A 22 0.03 -4.02 5.69
N VAL A 23 -0.36 -4.31 4.44
CA VAL A 23 -1.75 -4.25 3.97
C VAL A 23 -2.33 -5.66 3.93
N THR A 24 -2.60 -6.23 5.11
CA THR A 24 -3.16 -7.57 5.27
C THR A 24 -4.68 -7.65 5.05
N ASN A 25 -5.29 -6.57 4.54
CA ASN A 25 -6.73 -6.49 4.33
C ASN A 25 -7.12 -7.25 3.05
N ILE A 26 -8.18 -8.06 3.13
CA ILE A 26 -8.66 -8.84 1.99
C ILE A 26 -9.36 -7.91 0.98
N CYS A 27 -8.91 -7.97 -0.27
CA CYS A 27 -9.59 -7.35 -1.40
C CYS A 27 -10.41 -8.41 -2.15
N ARG A 28 -11.72 -8.44 -1.93
CA ARG A 28 -12.60 -9.45 -2.58
C ARG A 28 -12.96 -9.11 -4.03
N CYS A 29 -12.86 -7.84 -4.42
CA CYS A 29 -13.16 -7.39 -5.79
C CYS A 29 -11.98 -7.56 -6.76
N GLY A 30 -10.79 -7.97 -6.29
CA GLY A 30 -9.62 -8.23 -7.15
C GLY A 30 -8.81 -6.99 -7.54
N THR A 31 -9.14 -5.82 -6.98
CA THR A 31 -8.52 -4.53 -7.33
C THR A 31 -7.24 -4.21 -6.55
N PHE A 32 -6.67 -5.18 -5.82
CA PHE A 32 -5.51 -4.93 -4.97
C PHE A 32 -4.27 -4.46 -5.76
N GLN A 33 -4.14 -4.88 -7.02
CA GLN A 33 -3.04 -4.41 -7.88
C GLN A 33 -3.12 -2.91 -8.18
N GLU A 34 -4.33 -2.38 -8.34
CA GLU A 34 -4.57 -0.94 -8.52
C GLU A 34 -4.25 -0.18 -7.23
N VAL A 35 -4.62 -0.76 -6.08
CA VAL A 35 -4.25 -0.21 -4.76
C VAL A 35 -2.72 -0.15 -4.61
N ARG A 36 -2.00 -1.23 -4.95
CA ARG A 36 -0.52 -1.26 -4.92
C ARG A 36 0.08 -0.15 -5.77
N ALA A 37 -0.41 0.02 -7.00
CA ALA A 37 0.02 1.12 -7.87
C ALA A 37 -0.26 2.50 -7.26
N ALA A 38 -1.42 2.68 -6.62
CA ALA A 38 -1.77 3.92 -5.94
C ALA A 38 -0.88 4.22 -4.73
N VAL A 39 -0.44 3.19 -3.97
CA VAL A 39 0.54 3.38 -2.89
C VAL A 39 1.87 3.91 -3.44
N HIS A 40 2.38 3.33 -4.52
CA HIS A 40 3.60 3.80 -5.18
C HIS A 40 3.48 5.20 -5.74
N ALA A 41 2.31 5.56 -6.28
CA ALA A 41 2.05 6.91 -6.74
C ALA A 41 2.04 7.91 -5.57
N ALA A 42 1.38 7.56 -4.46
CA ALA A 42 1.34 8.39 -3.26
C ALA A 42 2.70 8.56 -2.59
N ALA A 43 3.58 7.55 -2.66
CA ALA A 43 4.96 7.62 -2.15
C ALA A 43 5.89 8.53 -2.97
N LYS A 44 5.49 8.91 -4.20
CA LYS A 44 6.23 9.81 -5.09
C LYS A 44 5.75 11.26 -5.04
N ALA A 45 4.56 11.50 -4.45
CA ALA A 45 3.96 12.82 -4.28
C ALA A 45 4.55 13.53 -3.06
#